data_AF-A0A376KJ36-F1
#
_entry.id   AF-A0A376KJ36-F1
#
_cell.length_a   1.000
_cell.length_b   1.000
_cell.length_c   1.000
_cell.angle_alpha   90.00
_cell.angle_beta   90.00
_cell.angle_gamma   90.00
#
_symmetry.space_group_name_H-M   'P 1'
#
loop_
_entity.id
_entity.type
_entity.pdbx_description
1 polymer ?
#
loop_
_entity_poly.entity_id
_entity_poly.type
_entity_poly.pdbx_seq_one_letter_code
_entity_poly.pdbx_strand_id
1 'polypeptide(L)'
;MRSGQWRFTIGKYGVGTLVQLGQLIICFYITCILFVVLVLGSIAKATGFSIFKFIRYIREELLIVLGTSSSESALPRMLDKMEKLGCRKSVVGLVIPTGYSFNLDGTSIYLTMAAVFIAQATNSQMDIVHQITLLIVLLLSSKGAAGGNG
;
A
#
# COMPACT_ATOMS: atom_id res chain seq x y z
N MET A 1 -19.69 -11.28 -27.39
CA MET A 1 -19.65 -12.35 -26.36
C MET A 1 -18.84 -11.98 -25.09
N ARG A 2 -18.66 -10.69 -24.72
CA ARG A 2 -17.95 -10.31 -23.47
C ARG A 2 -18.83 -9.72 -22.36
N SER A 3 -20.06 -9.29 -22.63
CA SER A 3 -20.95 -8.64 -21.65
C SER A 3 -21.83 -9.60 -20.83
N GLY A 4 -21.97 -10.86 -21.26
CA GLY A 4 -22.78 -11.88 -20.57
C GLY A 4 -22.09 -12.57 -19.40
N GLN A 5 -20.75 -12.60 -19.37
CA GLN A 5 -19.98 -13.31 -18.33
C GLN A 5 -20.06 -12.59 -16.96
N TRP A 6 -19.95 -11.26 -16.93
CA TRP A 6 -20.13 -10.47 -15.70
C TRP A 6 -21.52 -10.65 -15.08
N ARG A 7 -22.57 -10.68 -15.93
CA ARG A 7 -23.97 -10.86 -15.50
C ARG A 7 -24.23 -12.27 -14.96
N PHE A 8 -23.59 -13.30 -15.53
CA PHE A 8 -23.74 -14.68 -15.04
C PHE A 8 -22.95 -14.93 -13.74
N THR A 9 -21.77 -14.32 -13.58
CA THR A 9 -20.96 -14.39 -12.35
C THR A 9 -21.62 -13.62 -11.19
N ILE A 10 -22.17 -12.43 -11.45
CA ILE A 10 -22.93 -11.63 -10.47
C ILE A 10 -24.26 -12.33 -10.10
N GLY A 11 -24.90 -13.03 -11.04
CA GLY A 11 -26.15 -13.74 -10.78
C GLY A 11 -26.01 -15.03 -9.95
N LYS A 12 -24.86 -15.73 -10.02
CA LYS A 12 -24.66 -17.05 -9.38
C LYS A 12 -23.77 -17.01 -8.13
N TYR A 13 -22.87 -16.03 -8.01
CA TYR A 13 -21.98 -15.83 -6.86
C TYR A 13 -22.08 -14.42 -6.23
N GLY A 14 -22.85 -13.50 -6.84
CA GLY A 14 -22.57 -12.07 -6.75
C GLY A 14 -22.83 -11.41 -5.40
N VAL A 15 -23.93 -11.68 -4.69
CA VAL A 15 -24.18 -10.92 -3.45
C VAL A 15 -23.17 -11.31 -2.36
N GLY A 16 -22.86 -12.60 -2.21
CA GLY A 16 -21.89 -13.08 -1.22
C GLY A 16 -20.44 -12.65 -1.53
N THR A 17 -20.03 -12.75 -2.80
CA THR A 17 -18.67 -12.35 -3.21
C THR A 17 -18.47 -10.83 -3.21
N LEU A 18 -19.50 -10.03 -3.54
CA LEU A 18 -19.43 -8.57 -3.39
C LEU A 18 -19.29 -8.16 -1.92
N VAL A 19 -19.97 -8.84 -0.99
CA VAL A 19 -19.83 -8.59 0.46
C VAL A 19 -18.42 -8.92 0.93
N GLN A 20 -17.86 -10.06 0.50
CA GLN A 20 -16.50 -10.48 0.81
C GLN A 20 -15.45 -9.50 0.25
N LEU A 21 -15.62 -9.03 -0.99
CA LEU A 21 -14.74 -8.03 -1.60
C LEU A 21 -14.84 -6.68 -0.88
N GLY A 22 -16.06 -6.27 -0.49
CA GLY A 22 -16.28 -5.08 0.31
C GLY A 22 -15.58 -5.15 1.67
N GLN A 23 -15.67 -6.30 2.35
CA GLN A 23 -14.96 -6.55 3.60
C GLN A 23 -13.44 -6.47 3.42
N LEU A 24 -12.90 -7.03 2.33
CA LEU A 24 -11.47 -6.93 2.01
C LEU A 24 -11.02 -5.48 1.86
N ILE A 25 -11.76 -4.67 1.10
CA ILE A 25 -11.43 -3.26 0.86
C ILE A 25 -11.48 -2.47 2.17
N ILE A 26 -12.51 -2.67 2.99
CA ILE A 26 -12.63 -2.02 4.30
C ILE A 26 -11.46 -2.42 5.21
N CYS A 27 -11.16 -3.72 5.30
CA CYS A 27 -10.04 -4.23 6.08
C CYS A 27 -8.69 -3.64 5.62
N PHE A 28 -8.50 -3.50 4.31
CA PHE A 28 -7.33 -2.87 3.73
C PHE A 28 -7.19 -1.41 4.17
N TYR A 29 -8.25 -0.61 4.05
CA TYR A 29 -8.20 0.79 4.48
C TYR A 29 -7.97 0.93 5.98
N ILE A 30 -8.61 0.10 6.81
CA ILE A 30 -8.39 0.10 8.27
C ILE A 30 -6.92 -0.22 8.56
N THR A 31 -6.37 -1.25 7.95
CA THR A 31 -4.97 -1.67 8.15
C THR A 31 -4.00 -0.56 7.74
N CYS A 32 -4.23 0.08 6.59
CA CYS A 32 -3.43 1.22 6.13
C CYS A 32 -3.51 2.41 7.09
N ILE A 33 -4.70 2.76 7.59
CA ILE A 33 -4.88 3.84 8.56
C ILE A 33 -4.15 3.52 9.86
N LEU A 34 -4.30 2.29 10.38
CA LEU A 34 -3.61 1.85 11.59
C LEU A 34 -2.09 1.88 11.41
N PHE A 35 -1.57 1.44 10.26
CA PHE A 35 -0.14 1.50 9.97
C PHE A 35 0.37 2.94 9.97
N VAL A 36 -0.31 3.86 9.28
CA VAL A 36 0.07 5.28 9.23
C VAL A 36 -0.01 5.94 10.60
N VAL A 37 -1.07 5.69 11.38
CA VAL A 37 -1.28 6.37 12.66
C VAL A 37 -0.45 5.76 13.79
N LEU A 38 -0.34 4.43 13.86
CA LEU A 38 0.36 3.74 14.95
C LEU A 38 1.86 3.61 14.65
N VAL A 39 2.23 3.08 13.49
CA VAL A 39 3.63 2.82 13.15
C VAL A 39 4.32 4.10 12.73
N LEU A 40 3.87 4.75 11.66
CA LEU A 40 4.50 6.00 11.21
C LEU A 40 4.29 7.13 12.22
N GLY A 41 3.12 7.17 12.89
CA GLY A 41 2.84 8.16 13.94
C GLY A 41 3.70 8.00 15.18
N SER A 42 4.01 6.78 15.63
CA SER A 42 4.94 6.57 16.75
C SER A 42 6.37 6.98 16.39
N ILE A 43 6.83 6.65 15.18
CA ILE A 43 8.15 7.07 14.67
C ILE A 43 8.24 8.60 14.55
N ALA A 44 7.22 9.24 13.99
CA ALA A 44 7.14 10.70 13.87
C ALA A 44 7.19 11.37 15.25
N LYS A 45 6.44 10.83 16.23
CA LYS A 45 6.47 11.33 17.61
C LYS A 45 7.84 11.16 18.25
N ALA A 46 8.51 10.03 18.04
CA ALA A 46 9.85 9.77 18.55
C ALA A 46 10.92 10.70 17.94
N THR A 47 10.72 11.13 16.69
CA THR A 47 11.60 12.07 15.97
C THR A 47 11.23 13.54 16.19
N GLY A 48 10.17 13.82 16.95
CA GLY A 48 9.82 15.17 17.39
C GLY A 48 8.84 15.94 16.49
N PHE A 49 8.15 15.28 15.55
CA PHE A 49 7.12 15.93 14.73
C PHE A 49 5.78 15.20 14.70
N SER A 50 4.74 15.89 14.27
CA SER A 50 3.38 15.34 14.22
C SER A 50 3.07 14.76 12.84
N ILE A 51 2.73 13.46 12.81
CA ILE A 51 2.29 12.78 11.59
C ILE A 51 1.06 13.46 10.96
N PHE A 52 0.13 13.96 11.76
CA PHE A 52 -1.07 14.63 11.25
C PHE A 52 -0.75 15.98 10.59
N LYS A 53 0.22 16.74 11.14
CA LYS A 53 0.71 17.97 10.49
C LYS A 53 1.40 17.64 9.17
N PHE A 54 2.19 16.56 9.15
CA PHE A 54 2.86 16.09 7.95
C PHE A 54 1.87 15.66 6.86
N ILE A 55 0.87 14.83 7.19
CA ILE A 55 -0.21 14.42 6.27
C ILE A 55 -0.94 15.65 5.71
N ARG A 56 -1.24 16.65 6.55
CA ARG A 56 -1.87 17.90 6.10
C ARG A 56 -0.98 18.68 5.12
N TYR A 57 0.34 18.67 5.33
CA TYR A 57 1.30 19.33 4.46
C TYR A 57 1.40 18.66 3.07
N ILE A 58 1.35 17.33 3.02
CA ILE A 58 1.41 16.53 1.77
C ILE A 58 0.05 16.18 1.18
N ARG A 59 -1.04 16.81 1.66
CA ARG A 59 -2.42 16.45 1.26
C ARG A 59 -2.67 16.53 -0.25
N GLU A 60 -2.01 17.47 -0.92
CA GLU A 60 -2.21 17.69 -2.35
C GLU A 60 -1.59 16.56 -3.16
N GLU A 61 -0.46 16.03 -2.71
CA GLU A 61 0.20 14.88 -3.32
C GLU A 61 -0.60 13.61 -3.07
N LEU A 62 -1.16 13.43 -1.87
CA LEU A 62 -2.08 12.33 -1.60
C LEU A 62 -3.31 12.39 -2.54
N LEU A 63 -3.87 13.58 -2.77
CA LEU A 63 -4.99 13.77 -3.70
C LEU A 63 -4.59 13.52 -5.16
N ILE A 64 -3.38 13.90 -5.56
CA ILE A 64 -2.85 13.60 -6.91
C ILE A 64 -2.72 12.09 -7.09
N VAL A 65 -2.06 11.39 -6.16
CA VAL A 65 -1.89 9.93 -6.25
C VAL A 65 -3.24 9.22 -6.26
N LEU A 66 -4.22 9.68 -5.47
CA LEU A 66 -5.58 9.15 -5.51
C LEU A 66 -6.26 9.41 -6.86
N GLY A 67 -6.10 10.61 -7.43
CA GLY A 67 -6.72 10.98 -8.70
C GLY A 67 -6.06 10.33 -9.93
N THR A 68 -4.75 10.10 -9.89
CA THR A 68 -3.98 9.52 -11.01
C THR A 68 -3.75 8.02 -10.85
N SER A 69 -3.97 7.47 -9.65
CA SER A 69 -3.57 6.10 -9.28
C SER A 69 -2.08 5.81 -9.51
N SER A 70 -1.23 6.84 -9.56
CA SER A 70 0.21 6.74 -9.78
C SER A 70 0.97 7.57 -8.75
N SER A 71 1.86 6.89 -8.02
CA SER A 71 2.75 7.52 -7.05
C SER A 71 3.89 8.32 -7.71
N GLU A 72 4.30 7.97 -8.95
CA GLU A 72 5.28 8.77 -9.72
C GLU A 72 4.82 10.22 -9.89
N SER A 73 3.51 10.41 -10.08
CA SER A 73 2.90 11.71 -10.36
C SER A 73 3.15 12.72 -9.24
N ALA A 74 3.39 12.25 -8.02
CA ALA A 74 3.64 13.09 -6.85
C ALA A 74 5.13 13.24 -6.50
N LEU A 75 6.02 12.43 -7.10
CA LEU A 75 7.44 12.36 -6.72
C LEU A 75 8.17 13.71 -6.88
N PRO A 76 8.04 14.46 -7.99
CA PRO A 76 8.72 15.75 -8.14
C PRO A 76 8.26 16.77 -7.09
N ARG A 77 6.95 16.84 -6.82
CA ARG A 77 6.40 17.74 -5.81
C ARG A 77 6.84 17.36 -4.40
N MET A 78 6.99 16.06 -4.12
CA MET A 78 7.50 15.57 -2.84
C MET A 78 8.96 15.98 -2.61
N LEU A 79 9.83 15.87 -3.61
CA LEU A 79 11.21 16.36 -3.52
C LEU A 79 11.25 17.85 -3.15
N ASP A 80 10.54 18.69 -3.89
CA ASP A 80 10.48 20.13 -3.64
C ASP A 80 9.90 20.49 -2.26
N LYS A 81 8.81 19.82 -1.86
CA LYS A 81 8.16 20.08 -0.57
C LYS A 81 9.04 19.69 0.60
N MET A 82 9.82 18.60 0.50
CA MET A 82 10.71 18.21 1.58
C MET A 82 11.92 19.13 1.69
N GLU A 83 12.48 19.61 0.57
CA GLU A 83 13.53 20.64 0.61
C GLU A 83 13.02 21.94 1.25
N LYS A 84 11.82 22.41 0.87
CA LYS A 84 11.17 23.60 1.46
C LYS A 84 10.85 23.45 2.95
N LEU A 85 10.65 22.22 3.42
CA LEU A 85 10.43 21.92 4.83
C LEU A 85 11.75 21.94 5.65
N GLY A 86 12.89 22.12 4.99
CA GLY A 86 14.21 22.25 5.61
C GLY A 86 15.08 20.99 5.50
N CYS A 87 14.64 19.95 4.78
CA CYS A 87 15.46 18.77 4.55
C CYS A 87 16.61 19.07 3.58
N ARG A 88 17.81 18.58 3.88
CA ARG A 88 18.99 18.75 3.00
C ARG A 88 18.74 18.07 1.65
N LYS A 89 19.09 18.75 0.55
CA LYS A 89 18.96 18.22 -0.82
C LYS A 89 19.56 16.82 -0.99
N SER A 90 20.73 16.57 -0.41
CA SER A 90 21.39 15.27 -0.45
C SER A 90 20.60 14.16 0.25
N VAL A 91 19.89 14.49 1.33
CA VAL A 91 19.02 13.53 2.04
C VAL A 91 17.75 13.30 1.24
N VAL A 92 17.11 14.36 0.76
CA VAL A 92 15.86 14.29 -0.01
C VAL A 92 16.06 13.51 -1.31
N GLY A 93 17.10 13.85 -2.07
CA GLY A 93 17.42 13.24 -3.37
C GLY A 93 17.85 11.78 -3.30
N LEU A 94 18.16 11.24 -2.11
CA LEU A 94 18.40 9.82 -1.90
C LEU A 94 17.18 9.14 -1.26
N VAL A 95 16.69 9.66 -0.14
CA VAL A 95 15.67 9.00 0.69
C VAL A 95 14.31 8.92 0.00
N ILE A 96 13.87 9.96 -0.72
CA ILE A 96 12.56 9.91 -1.40
C ILE A 96 12.58 8.94 -2.59
N PRO A 97 13.57 8.98 -3.51
CA PRO A 97 13.62 8.02 -4.61
C PRO A 97 13.84 6.59 -4.14
N THR A 98 14.73 6.37 -3.16
CA THR A 98 14.90 5.03 -2.58
C THR A 98 13.62 4.56 -1.90
N GLY A 99 12.93 5.42 -1.14
CA GLY A 99 11.64 5.08 -0.56
C GLY A 99 10.59 4.71 -1.61
N TYR A 100 10.50 5.46 -2.71
CA TYR A 100 9.57 5.17 -3.81
C TYR A 100 9.75 3.74 -4.38
N SER A 101 11.01 3.32 -4.60
CA SER A 101 11.30 2.02 -5.21
C SER A 101 11.33 0.86 -4.21
N PHE A 102 11.74 1.11 -2.95
CA PHE A 102 11.99 0.05 -1.97
C PHE A 102 10.93 -0.04 -0.85
N ASN A 103 10.14 1.01 -0.61
CA ASN A 103 9.09 1.02 0.40
C ASN A 103 7.73 0.67 -0.23
N LEU A 104 7.56 -0.61 -0.54
CA LEU A 104 6.31 -1.19 -1.03
C LEU A 104 5.48 -1.77 0.12
N ASP A 105 5.43 -1.07 1.26
CA ASP A 105 4.69 -1.52 2.44
C ASP A 105 3.19 -1.65 2.14
N GLY A 106 2.62 -0.67 1.43
CA GLY A 106 1.22 -0.70 0.99
C GLY A 106 0.90 -1.88 0.06
N THR A 107 1.81 -2.19 -0.86
CA THR A 107 1.69 -3.34 -1.77
C THR A 107 1.80 -4.66 -1.01
N SER A 108 2.72 -4.75 -0.04
CA SER A 108 2.88 -5.93 0.79
C SER A 108 1.65 -6.19 1.66
N ILE A 109 1.07 -5.14 2.24
CA ILE A 109 -0.20 -5.20 2.98
C ILE A 109 -1.34 -5.68 2.06
N TYR A 110 -1.46 -5.13 0.86
CA TYR A 110 -2.46 -5.54 -0.13
C TYR A 110 -2.29 -7.00 -0.56
N LEU A 111 -1.09 -7.41 -0.95
CA LEU A 111 -0.81 -8.76 -1.44
C LEU A 111 -1.00 -9.81 -0.33
N THR A 112 -0.66 -9.49 0.91
CA THR A 112 -0.90 -10.38 2.05
C THR A 112 -2.40 -10.59 2.27
N MET A 113 -3.18 -9.51 2.28
CA MET A 113 -4.64 -9.61 2.41
C MET A 113 -5.28 -10.33 1.23
N ALA A 114 -4.85 -10.06 -0.01
CA ALA A 114 -5.33 -10.74 -1.20
C ALA A 114 -5.04 -12.25 -1.16
N ALA A 115 -3.85 -12.65 -0.71
CA ALA A 115 -3.51 -14.07 -0.59
C ALA A 115 -4.34 -14.78 0.49
N VAL A 116 -4.52 -14.17 1.67
CA VAL A 116 -5.38 -14.71 2.73
C VAL A 116 -6.83 -14.80 2.24
N PHE A 117 -7.31 -13.81 1.51
CA PHE A 117 -8.65 -13.80 0.92
C PHE A 117 -8.85 -14.93 -0.09
N ILE A 118 -7.89 -15.14 -1.00
CA ILE A 118 -7.94 -16.23 -1.97
C ILE A 118 -7.96 -17.58 -1.24
N ALA A 119 -7.10 -17.77 -0.23
CA ALA A 119 -7.06 -19.00 0.56
C ALA A 119 -8.41 -19.30 1.25
N GLN A 120 -9.06 -18.27 1.81
CA GLN A 120 -10.40 -18.42 2.38
C GLN A 120 -11.45 -18.75 1.31
N ALA A 121 -11.39 -18.11 0.13
CA ALA A 121 -12.30 -18.37 -0.97
C ALA A 121 -12.14 -19.78 -1.57
N THR A 122 -10.93 -20.35 -1.56
CA THR A 122 -10.64 -21.69 -2.07
C THR A 122 -10.75 -22.79 -1.00
N ASN A 123 -11.18 -22.46 0.23
CA ASN A 123 -11.17 -23.37 1.39
C ASN A 123 -9.79 -24.02 1.63
N SER A 124 -8.71 -23.33 1.26
CA SER A 124 -7.35 -23.80 1.47
C SER A 124 -6.87 -23.29 2.83
N GLN A 125 -6.57 -24.20 3.76
CA GLN A 125 -6.02 -23.80 5.05
C GLN A 125 -4.59 -23.24 4.88
N MET A 126 -4.43 -21.94 5.16
CA MET A 126 -3.10 -21.33 5.30
C MET A 126 -2.58 -21.57 6.72
N ASP A 127 -1.81 -22.65 6.87
CA ASP A 127 -1.01 -22.87 8.07
C ASP A 127 0.01 -21.74 8.28
N ILE A 128 0.50 -21.57 9.52
CA ILE A 128 1.46 -20.53 9.93
C ILE A 128 2.70 -20.54 9.03
N VAL A 129 3.16 -21.72 8.61
CA VAL A 129 4.29 -21.85 7.68
C VAL A 129 4.01 -21.13 6.36
N HIS A 130 2.82 -21.30 5.76
CA HIS A 130 2.44 -20.62 4.52
C HIS A 130 2.35 -19.11 4.70
N GLN A 131 1.84 -18.64 5.84
CA GLN A 131 1.77 -17.21 6.15
C GLN A 131 3.17 -16.60 6.29
N ILE A 132 4.09 -17.28 6.98
CA ILE A 132 5.49 -16.85 7.12
C ILE A 132 6.21 -16.88 5.78
N THR A 133 6.07 -17.96 5.00
CA THR A 133 6.65 -18.06 3.65
C THR A 133 6.15 -16.93 2.76
N LEU A 134 4.85 -16.64 2.79
CA LEU A 134 4.26 -15.55 2.03
C LEU A 134 4.82 -14.19 2.44
N LEU A 135 4.91 -13.91 3.75
CA LEU A 135 5.53 -12.70 4.26
C LEU A 135 6.99 -12.57 3.82
N ILE A 136 7.78 -13.64 3.90
CA ILE A 136 9.19 -13.64 3.46
C ILE A 136 9.29 -13.33 1.97
N VAL A 137 8.47 -13.99 1.13
CA VAL A 137 8.46 -13.77 -0.32
C VAL A 137 8.05 -12.32 -0.65
N LEU A 138 7.05 -11.78 0.04
CA LEU A 138 6.61 -10.40 -0.16
C LEU A 138 7.67 -9.38 0.30
N LEU A 139 8.33 -9.62 1.43
CA LEU A 139 9.41 -8.77 1.93
C LEU A 139 10.64 -8.81 1.01
N LEU A 140 11.00 -10.00 0.52
CA LEU A 140 12.08 -10.17 -0.45
C LEU A 140 11.73 -9.51 -1.79
N SER A 141 10.49 -9.66 -2.27
CA SER A 141 10.04 -9.01 -3.51
C SER A 141 10.00 -7.48 -3.36
N SER A 142 9.52 -6.98 -2.22
CA SER A 142 9.45 -5.54 -1.90
C SER A 142 10.82 -4.86 -1.87
N LYS A 143 11.88 -5.56 -1.48
CA LYS A 143 13.24 -5.01 -1.36
C LYS A 143 14.18 -5.45 -2.50
N GLY A 144 13.87 -6.56 -3.16
CA GLY A 144 14.67 -7.18 -4.22
C GLY A 144 14.32 -6.70 -5.64
N ALA A 145 13.13 -6.12 -5.86
CA ALA A 145 12.72 -5.61 -7.16
C ALA A 145 13.54 -4.40 -7.66
N ALA A 146 14.32 -3.75 -6.79
CA ALA A 146 15.16 -2.63 -7.16
C ALA A 146 16.53 -3.01 -7.76
N GLY A 147 16.83 -4.31 -7.87
CA GLY A 147 18.07 -4.82 -8.49
C GLY A 147 17.92 -5.30 -9.94
N GLY A 148 16.72 -5.31 -10.50
CA GLY A 148 16.46 -5.79 -11.86
C GLY A 148 15.70 -4.74 -12.64
N ASN A 149 16.31 -4.23 -13.71
CA ASN A 149 15.63 -3.48 -14.75
C ASN A 149 14.36 -4.24 -15.16
N GLY A 150 13.21 -3.59 -14.97
CA GLY A 150 11.91 -3.95 -15.52
C GLY A 150 11.27 -2.70 -16.07
#